data_AF-A0A4Q6BPU6-F1
#
_entry.id   AF-A0A4Q6BPU6-F1
#
_cell.length_a   1.000
_cell.length_b   1.000
_cell.length_c   1.000
_cell.angle_alpha   90.00
_cell.angle_beta   90.00
_cell.angle_gamma   90.00
#
_symmetry.space_group_name_H-M   'P 1'
#
loop_
_entity.id
_entity.type
_entity.pdbx_description
1 polymer ?
#
loop_
_entity_poly.entity_id
_entity_poly.type
_entity_poly.pdbx_seq_one_letter_code
_entity_poly.pdbx_strand_id
1 'polypeptide(L)'
;MRDLTSHSNFNASLADLIEKMADEFIKRHDPMEKKLRAIKTEASSATDVKPSIATLRNRVFQLDGQRCSFKDHRSGKTCGSTFQLEIDHIMPKALGGTDNLDNLRVYCRVHNQFAAQQTFGKQNGHPKAAVSKRSI
;
A
#
# COMPACT_ATOMS: atom_id res chain seq x y z
N MET A 1 19.10 6.27 -17.05
CA MET A 1 20.29 5.39 -16.96
C MET A 1 21.32 5.90 -15.95
N ARG A 2 21.58 7.22 -15.86
CA ARG A 2 22.45 7.81 -14.83
C ARG A 2 21.97 7.58 -13.38
N ASP A 3 20.67 7.40 -13.16
CA ASP A 3 20.10 7.25 -11.81
C ASP A 3 20.46 5.94 -11.09
N LEU A 4 20.87 4.89 -11.81
CA LEU A 4 21.20 3.58 -11.22
C LEU A 4 22.49 3.62 -10.41
N THR A 5 23.44 4.49 -10.75
CA THR A 5 24.77 4.55 -10.13
C THR A 5 25.02 5.83 -9.34
N SER A 6 24.05 6.74 -9.26
CA SER A 6 24.18 8.06 -8.62
C SER A 6 24.65 8.00 -7.15
N HIS A 7 24.29 6.95 -6.42
CA HIS A 7 24.66 6.78 -5.01
C HIS A 7 25.96 5.97 -4.79
N SER A 8 26.48 5.31 -5.82
CA SER A 8 27.63 4.41 -5.67
C SER A 8 28.91 4.92 -6.34
N ASN A 9 28.84 5.57 -7.51
CA ASN A 9 30.02 6.10 -8.20
C ASN A 9 29.70 7.41 -8.94
N PHE A 10 30.01 8.56 -8.31
CA PHE A 10 29.77 9.90 -8.86
C PHE A 10 30.56 10.20 -10.17
N ASN A 11 31.70 9.53 -10.37
CA ASN A 11 32.58 9.66 -11.54
C ASN A 11 32.77 8.33 -12.28
N ALA A 12 31.70 7.54 -12.45
CA ALA A 12 31.78 6.33 -13.28
C ALA A 12 32.00 6.71 -14.75
N SER A 13 33.01 6.11 -15.39
CA SER A 13 33.17 6.19 -16.83
C SER A 13 32.05 5.43 -17.55
N LEU A 14 31.89 5.66 -18.85
CA LEU A 14 30.91 4.93 -19.65
C LEU A 14 31.21 3.41 -19.66
N ALA A 15 32.49 3.03 -19.66
CA ALA A 15 32.90 1.63 -19.59
C ALA A 15 32.44 0.99 -18.26
N ASP A 16 32.68 1.67 -17.13
CA ASP A 16 32.26 1.17 -15.80
C ASP A 16 30.73 1.03 -15.71
N LEU A 17 29.98 1.92 -16.35
CA LEU A 17 28.53 1.84 -16.39
C LEU A 17 28.06 0.64 -17.23
N ILE A 18 28.68 0.41 -18.38
CA ILE A 18 28.36 -0.73 -19.26
C ILE A 18 28.68 -2.05 -18.55
N GLU A 19 29.83 -2.15 -17.90
CA GLU A 19 30.24 -3.33 -17.14
C GLU A 19 29.24 -3.64 -16.02
N LYS A 20 28.90 -2.63 -15.19
CA LYS A 20 27.86 -2.79 -14.15
C LYS A 20 26.50 -3.19 -14.71
N MET A 21 26.11 -2.65 -15.86
CA MET A 21 24.85 -3.01 -16.51
C MET A 21 24.87 -4.45 -17.01
N ALA A 22 25.99 -4.90 -17.58
CA ALA A 22 26.17 -6.27 -18.04
C ALA A 22 26.11 -7.26 -16.87
N ASP A 23 26.82 -6.99 -15.78
CA ASP A 23 26.81 -7.82 -14.58
C ASP A 23 25.41 -7.94 -13.97
N GLU A 24 24.69 -6.81 -13.83
CA GLU A 24 23.33 -6.82 -13.28
C GLU A 24 22.35 -7.54 -14.23
N PHE A 25 22.54 -7.39 -15.54
CA PHE A 25 21.72 -8.08 -16.54
C PHE A 25 21.90 -9.61 -16.45
N ILE A 26 23.16 -10.07 -16.42
CA ILE A 26 23.51 -11.48 -16.27
C ILE A 26 22.92 -12.01 -14.97
N LYS A 27 23.16 -11.35 -13.84
CA LYS A 27 22.66 -11.76 -12.53
C LYS A 27 21.12 -11.85 -12.48
N ARG A 28 20.41 -11.00 -13.23
CA ARG A 28 18.94 -11.03 -13.28
C ARG A 28 18.40 -12.12 -14.20
N HIS A 29 19.16 -12.53 -15.22
CA HIS A 29 18.74 -13.53 -16.21
C HIS A 29 19.38 -14.91 -15.98
N ASP A 30 20.34 -15.02 -15.07
CA ASP A 30 20.96 -16.28 -14.68
C ASP A 30 19.89 -17.24 -14.13
N PRO A 31 19.71 -18.43 -14.74
CA PRO A 31 18.70 -19.40 -14.33
C PRO A 31 18.88 -19.93 -12.90
N MET A 32 20.13 -20.03 -12.42
CA MET A 32 20.45 -20.50 -11.07
C MET A 32 20.10 -19.45 -10.04
N GLU A 33 20.48 -18.19 -10.27
CA GLU A 33 20.06 -17.04 -9.44
C GLU A 33 18.53 -16.90 -9.39
N LYS A 34 17.86 -17.09 -10.52
CA LYS A 34 16.39 -17.06 -10.60
C LYS A 34 15.77 -18.17 -9.73
N LYS A 35 16.32 -19.38 -9.78
CA LYS A 35 15.87 -20.53 -8.97
C LYS A 35 16.11 -20.29 -7.48
N LEU A 36 17.27 -19.75 -7.10
CA LEU A 36 17.61 -19.38 -5.72
C LEU A 36 16.65 -18.33 -5.16
N ARG A 37 16.29 -17.32 -5.95
CA ARG A 37 15.31 -16.29 -5.55
C ARG A 37 13.92 -16.90 -5.35
N ALA A 38 13.48 -17.78 -6.24
CA ALA A 38 12.21 -18.49 -6.09
C ALA A 38 12.18 -19.28 -4.77
N ILE A 39 13.20 -20.11 -4.52
CA ILE A 39 13.33 -20.90 -3.27
C ILE A 39 13.29 -20.00 -2.03
N LYS A 40 14.00 -18.86 -2.05
CA LYS A 40 13.99 -17.89 -0.96
C LYS A 40 12.62 -17.25 -0.75
N THR A 41 11.91 -16.94 -1.83
CA THR A 41 10.54 -16.43 -1.78
C THR A 41 9.60 -17.46 -1.17
N GLU A 42 9.70 -18.73 -1.55
CA GLU A 42 8.84 -19.81 -1.04
C GLU A 42 9.11 -20.09 0.45
N ALA A 43 10.38 -20.08 0.86
CA ALA A 43 10.76 -20.23 2.27
C ALA A 43 10.32 -19.04 3.14
N SER A 44 10.27 -17.83 2.58
CA SER A 44 9.81 -16.63 3.29
C SER A 44 8.29 -16.55 3.41
N SER A 45 7.54 -17.22 2.52
CA SER A 45 6.07 -17.31 2.59
C SER A 45 5.54 -18.30 3.64
N ALA A 46 6.40 -19.16 4.20
CA ALA A 46 6.04 -20.11 5.26
C ALA A 46 6.02 -19.50 6.67
N THR A 47 6.49 -18.25 6.82
CA THR A 47 6.50 -17.53 8.09
C THR A 47 5.31 -16.57 8.12
N ASP A 48 4.55 -16.55 9.22
CA ASP A 48 3.38 -15.70 9.47
C ASP A 48 3.79 -14.23 9.67
N VAL A 49 4.39 -13.64 8.64
CA VAL A 49 4.87 -12.26 8.62
C VAL A 49 3.72 -11.38 8.20
N LYS A 50 3.27 -10.52 9.11
CA LYS A 50 2.27 -9.50 8.79
C LYS A 50 2.68 -8.74 7.53
N PRO A 51 1.80 -8.61 6.52
CA PRO A 51 2.14 -7.93 5.28
C PRO A 51 2.54 -6.48 5.57
N SER A 52 3.48 -5.97 4.79
CA SER A 52 3.84 -4.54 4.87
C SER A 52 2.61 -3.67 4.62
N ILE A 53 2.58 -2.47 5.18
CA ILE A 53 1.48 -1.51 4.98
C ILE A 53 1.28 -1.21 3.48
N ALA A 54 2.38 -1.11 2.72
CA ALA A 54 2.32 -0.91 1.27
C ALA A 54 1.67 -2.11 0.54
N THR A 55 2.02 -3.34 0.94
CA THR A 55 1.43 -4.56 0.40
C THR A 55 -0.06 -4.64 0.70
N LEU A 56 -0.46 -4.37 1.94
CA LEU A 56 -1.86 -4.35 2.37
C LEU A 56 -2.63 -3.28 1.60
N ARG A 57 -2.10 -2.06 1.52
CA ARG A 57 -2.69 -0.95 0.76
C ARG A 57 -2.95 -1.36 -0.69
N ASN A 58 -1.93 -1.85 -1.39
CA ASN A 58 -2.06 -2.27 -2.78
C ASN A 58 -3.14 -3.35 -2.94
N ARG A 59 -3.21 -4.30 -2.01
CA ARG A 59 -4.19 -5.38 -2.05
C ARG A 59 -5.63 -4.88 -1.87
N VAL A 60 -5.87 -3.96 -0.93
CA VAL A 60 -7.20 -3.33 -0.74
C VAL A 60 -7.62 -2.60 -2.02
N PHE A 61 -6.71 -1.82 -2.62
CA PHE A 61 -6.99 -1.11 -3.88
C PHE A 61 -7.27 -2.06 -5.06
N GLN A 62 -6.59 -3.19 -5.14
CA GLN A 62 -6.84 -4.19 -6.18
C GLN A 62 -8.21 -4.86 -6.03
N LEU A 63 -8.60 -5.22 -4.80
CA LEU A 63 -9.89 -5.86 -4.54
C LEU A 63 -11.08 -4.98 -4.95
N ASP A 64 -11.00 -3.69 -4.67
CA ASP A 64 -12.04 -2.74 -5.06
C ASP A 64 -11.91 -2.26 -6.51
N GLY A 65 -10.92 -2.75 -7.26
CA GLY A 65 -10.70 -2.40 -8.67
C GLY A 65 -10.28 -0.95 -8.89
N GLN A 66 -9.52 -0.38 -7.94
CA GLN A 66 -9.04 1.00 -7.95
C GLN A 66 -10.15 2.06 -8.09
N ARG A 67 -11.28 1.82 -7.43
CA ARG A 67 -12.45 2.70 -7.46
C ARG A 67 -13.18 2.67 -6.13
N CYS A 68 -13.96 3.70 -5.89
CA CYS A 68 -14.85 3.79 -4.75
C CYS A 68 -15.90 2.67 -4.78
N SER A 69 -15.91 1.82 -3.76
CA SER A 69 -16.84 0.69 -3.60
C SER A 69 -18.15 1.06 -2.89
N PHE A 70 -18.36 2.33 -2.54
CA PHE A 70 -19.57 2.78 -1.85
C PHE A 70 -20.83 2.46 -2.67
N LYS A 71 -21.81 1.81 -2.04
CA LYS A 71 -23.11 1.51 -2.64
C LYS A 71 -24.16 2.43 -2.04
N ASP A 72 -24.84 3.17 -2.91
CA ASP A 72 -25.96 4.01 -2.51
C ASP A 72 -27.15 3.15 -2.06
N HIS A 73 -27.65 3.39 -0.85
CA HIS A 73 -28.72 2.59 -0.26
C HIS A 73 -30.07 2.76 -0.96
N ARG A 74 -30.29 3.88 -1.66
CA ARG A 74 -31.57 4.15 -2.34
C ARG A 74 -31.63 3.60 -3.75
N SER A 75 -30.59 3.83 -4.53
CA SER A 75 -30.49 3.45 -5.94
C SER A 75 -29.76 2.12 -6.17
N GLY A 76 -29.05 1.60 -5.17
CA GLY A 76 -28.21 0.41 -5.28
C GLY A 76 -26.96 0.59 -6.14
N LYS A 77 -26.73 1.79 -6.70
CA LYS A 77 -25.61 2.06 -7.59
C LYS A 77 -24.31 2.18 -6.80
N THR A 78 -23.23 1.66 -7.38
CA THR A 78 -21.88 1.83 -6.83
C THR A 78 -21.31 3.16 -7.34
N CYS A 79 -20.68 3.94 -6.46
CA CYS A 79 -20.09 5.23 -6.83
C CYS A 79 -19.08 5.11 -7.97
N GLY A 80 -18.14 4.16 -7.88
CA GLY A 80 -17.21 3.86 -8.97
C GLY A 80 -16.19 4.97 -9.31
N SER A 81 -16.16 6.07 -8.57
CA SER A 81 -15.17 7.15 -8.74
C SER A 81 -13.75 6.60 -8.58
N THR A 82 -12.81 7.07 -9.40
CA THR A 82 -11.38 6.74 -9.33
C THR A 82 -10.54 7.87 -8.73
N PHE A 83 -11.18 8.96 -8.27
CA PHE A 83 -10.51 10.18 -7.81
C PHE A 83 -10.51 10.29 -6.28
N GLN A 84 -9.41 10.79 -5.71
CA GLN A 84 -9.22 10.99 -4.26
C GLN A 84 -9.61 9.76 -3.43
N LEU A 85 -9.04 8.61 -3.77
CA LEU A 85 -9.33 7.34 -3.11
C LEU A 85 -8.58 7.22 -1.77
N GLU A 86 -9.29 6.73 -0.76
CA GLU A 86 -8.85 6.55 0.62
C GLU A 86 -9.24 5.15 1.09
N ILE A 87 -8.43 4.57 1.97
CA ILE A 87 -8.79 3.32 2.64
C ILE A 87 -9.65 3.67 3.85
N ASP A 88 -10.81 3.04 3.92
CA ASP A 88 -11.75 3.13 5.02
C ASP A 88 -11.83 1.79 5.76
N HIS A 89 -12.03 1.84 7.07
CA HIS A 89 -12.28 0.66 7.90
C HIS A 89 -13.79 0.39 7.95
N ILE A 90 -14.22 -0.82 7.59
CA ILE A 90 -15.65 -1.20 7.63
C ILE A 90 -16.19 -1.06 9.06
N MET A 91 -15.47 -1.62 10.04
CA MET A 91 -15.58 -1.30 11.44
C MET A 91 -14.43 -0.36 11.80
N PRO A 92 -14.70 0.90 12.17
CA PRO A 92 -13.64 1.84 12.52
C PRO A 92 -12.79 1.36 13.69
N LYS A 93 -11.49 1.72 13.69
CA LYS A 93 -10.56 1.41 14.79
C LYS A 93 -11.05 1.88 16.15
N ALA A 94 -11.66 3.06 16.22
CA ALA A 94 -12.20 3.61 17.46
C ALA A 94 -13.31 2.74 18.09
N LEU A 95 -13.92 1.85 17.29
CA LEU A 95 -14.94 0.89 17.70
C LEU A 95 -14.40 -0.55 17.77
N GLY A 96 -13.08 -0.74 17.81
CA GLY A 96 -12.45 -2.06 17.89
C GLY A 96 -12.10 -2.71 16.55
N GLY A 97 -12.21 -1.98 15.44
CA GLY A 97 -11.85 -2.48 14.12
C GLY A 97 -10.37 -2.85 13.96
N THR A 98 -10.11 -3.90 13.18
CA THR A 98 -8.75 -4.40 12.88
C THR A 98 -8.19 -3.81 11.59
N ASP A 99 -6.87 -3.93 11.37
CA ASP A 99 -6.22 -3.61 10.09
C ASP A 99 -6.19 -4.82 9.14
N ASN A 100 -7.04 -5.82 9.36
CA ASN A 100 -7.10 -6.98 8.50
C ASN A 100 -7.77 -6.62 7.17
N LEU A 101 -7.36 -7.29 6.09
CA LEU A 101 -7.80 -7.00 4.73
C LEU A 101 -9.33 -7.04 4.55
N ASP A 102 -10.01 -7.91 5.29
CA ASP A 102 -11.46 -8.08 5.35
C ASP A 102 -12.20 -6.90 6.01
N ASN A 103 -11.52 -6.14 6.87
CA ASN A 103 -12.06 -4.93 7.50
C ASN A 103 -11.72 -3.64 6.72
N LEU A 104 -11.05 -3.74 5.57
CA LEU A 104 -10.63 -2.58 4.78
C LEU A 104 -11.38 -2.53 3.44
N ARG A 105 -11.70 -1.30 3.01
CA ARG A 105 -12.31 -1.00 1.71
C ARG A 105 -11.79 0.32 1.15
N VAL A 106 -12.05 0.61 -0.12
CA VAL A 106 -11.68 1.85 -0.79
C VAL A 106 -12.90 2.72 -1.05
N TYR A 107 -12.91 3.92 -0.49
CA TYR A 107 -13.88 4.98 -0.81
C TYR A 107 -13.19 6.19 -1.41
N CYS A 108 -13.93 7.01 -2.18
CA CYS A 108 -13.46 8.36 -2.45
C CYS A 108 -13.60 9.22 -1.19
N ARG A 109 -12.81 10.29 -1.09
CA ARG A 109 -12.77 11.20 0.06
C ARG A 109 -14.17 11.64 0.54
N VAL A 110 -15.09 11.91 -0.39
CA VAL A 110 -16.48 12.31 -0.06
C VAL A 110 -17.24 11.18 0.62
N HIS A 111 -17.18 9.96 0.08
CA HIS A 111 -17.87 8.81 0.67
C HIS A 111 -17.20 8.31 1.95
N ASN A 112 -15.88 8.46 2.08
CA ASN A 112 -15.19 8.20 3.33
C ASN A 112 -15.66 9.15 4.44
N GLN A 113 -15.73 10.45 4.16
CA GLN A 113 -16.28 11.43 5.11
C GLN A 113 -17.74 11.17 5.44
N PHE A 114 -18.57 10.81 4.45
CA PHE A 114 -19.95 10.43 4.67
C PHE A 114 -20.05 9.21 5.61
N ALA A 115 -19.28 8.15 5.37
CA ALA A 115 -19.26 6.97 6.23
C ALA A 115 -18.81 7.29 7.68
N ALA A 116 -17.79 8.15 7.83
CA ALA A 116 -17.36 8.63 9.13
C ALA A 116 -18.45 9.44 9.85
N GLN A 117 -19.16 10.32 9.14
CA GLN A 117 -20.28 11.10 9.69
C GLN A 117 -21.44 10.22 10.11
N GLN A 118 -21.75 9.18 9.35
CA GLN A 118 -22.81 8.22 9.70
C GLN A 118 -22.45 7.42 10.96
N THR A 119 -21.17 7.14 11.16
CA THR A 119 -20.72 6.31 12.30
C THR A 119 -20.47 7.12 13.57
N PHE A 120 -19.89 8.33 13.45
CA PHE A 120 -19.47 9.16 14.58
C PHE A 120 -20.30 10.43 14.77
N GLY A 121 -21.30 10.65 13.93
CA GLY A 121 -22.05 11.92 13.85
C GLY A 121 -21.27 13.03 13.14
N LYS A 122 -21.86 14.23 13.09
CA LYS A 122 -21.15 15.45 12.65
C LYS A 122 -20.06 15.81 13.66
N GLN A 123 -18.90 15.19 13.53
CA GLN A 123 -17.69 15.66 14.19
C GLN A 123 -17.26 16.93 13.44
N ASN A 124 -17.45 18.09 14.08
CA ASN A 124 -16.87 19.33 13.60
C ASN A 124 -15.34 19.17 13.57
N GLY A 125 -14.77 18.98 12.37
CA GLY A 125 -13.36 19.19 12.06
C GLY A 125 -12.32 18.61 13.03
N HIS A 126 -11.71 17.49 12.63
CA HIS A 126 -10.41 16.98 13.08
C HIS A 126 -10.30 16.49 14.54
N PRO A 127 -10.13 15.17 14.78
CA PRO A 127 -9.37 14.76 15.96
C PRO A 127 -7.93 15.23 15.76
N LYS A 128 -7.52 16.31 16.44
CA LYS A 128 -6.09 16.59 16.63
C LYS A 128 -5.46 15.33 17.23
N ALA A 129 -4.43 14.81 16.58
CA ALA A 129 -3.63 13.72 17.13
C ALA A 129 -3.28 14.07 18.59
N ALA A 130 -3.79 13.29 19.54
CA ALA A 130 -3.37 13.38 20.92
C ALA A 130 -1.89 12.96 20.95
N VAL A 131 -1.00 13.95 21.03
CA VAL A 131 0.41 13.72 21.31
C VAL A 131 0.47 13.07 22.68
N SER A 132 0.80 11.78 22.69
CA SER A 132 1.13 11.04 23.91
C SER A 132 2.34 11.72 24.55
N LYS A 133 2.11 12.46 25.65
CA LYS A 133 3.19 12.88 26.53
C LYS A 133 3.72 11.62 27.20
N ARG A 134 4.86 11.12 26.73
CA ARG A 134 5.66 10.17 27.51
C ARG A 134 6.11 10.91 28.78
N SER A 135 5.60 10.47 29.92
CA SER A 135 6.19 10.77 31.22
C SER A 135 7.57 10.10 31.29
N ILE A 136 8.61 10.91 31.46
CA ILE A 136 9.85 10.55 32.13
C ILE A 136 9.91 11.46 33.35
#